data_AF-A0A1X2YR54-F1
#
_entry.id   AF-A0A1X2YR54-F1
#
_cell.length_a   1.000
_cell.length_b   1.000
_cell.length_c   1.000
_cell.angle_alpha   90.00
_cell.angle_beta   90.00
_cell.angle_gamma   90.00
#
_symmetry.space_group_name_H-M   'P 1'
#
loop_
_entity.id
_entity.type
_entity.pdbx_description
1 polymer ?
#
loop_
_entity_poly.entity_id
_entity_poly.type
_entity_poly.pdbx_seq_one_letter_code
_entity_poly.pdbx_strand_id
1 'polypeptide(L)'
;MVEKPKKPNTSPAKLLTADEALALGRRPEVVNVLKNKHGWWVIFTTQFQDEVTLRYLQGERPSEIFRSHNLGPEVLGYKRIERCVYRWVNHPSKSRVKRWQAEHRLYETLNKNQTNTGKKENSDK
;
A
#
# COMPACT_ATOMS: atom_id res chain seq x y z
N MET A 1 31.04 29.48 -7.61
CA MET A 1 30.75 28.12 -7.12
C MET A 1 29.28 28.06 -6.77
N VAL A 2 28.44 27.41 -7.58
CA VAL A 2 26.98 27.35 -7.32
C VAL A 2 26.75 26.30 -6.25
N GLU A 3 26.40 26.74 -5.04
CA GLU A 3 25.95 25.84 -3.97
C GLU A 3 24.72 25.08 -4.47
N LYS A 4 24.88 23.76 -4.65
CA LYS A 4 23.74 22.89 -4.94
C LYS A 4 22.77 22.93 -3.76
N PRO A 5 21.45 23.08 -3.97
CA PRO A 5 20.48 23.07 -2.88
C PRO A 5 20.57 21.73 -2.14
N LYS A 6 20.76 21.78 -0.82
CA LYS A 6 20.70 20.62 0.06
C LYS A 6 19.30 19.99 -0.10
N LYS A 7 19.26 18.72 -0.52
CA LYS A 7 18.04 17.93 -0.56
C LYS A 7 17.38 18.01 0.83
N PRO A 8 16.05 18.22 0.93
CA PRO A 8 15.39 18.28 2.22
C PRO A 8 15.64 16.96 2.95
N ASN A 9 16.07 17.08 4.21
CA ASN A 9 16.45 15.97 5.07
C ASN A 9 15.48 14.80 4.94
N THR A 10 15.96 13.67 4.41
CA THR A 10 15.26 12.38 4.52
C THR A 10 14.99 12.15 5.99
N SER A 11 13.75 12.40 6.43
CA SER A 11 13.38 12.26 7.83
C SER A 11 13.74 10.84 8.27
N PRO A 12 14.41 10.66 9.42
CA PRO A 12 14.73 9.33 9.92
C PRO A 12 13.44 8.52 9.93
N ALA A 13 13.51 7.26 9.46
CA ALA A 13 12.32 6.43 9.29
C ALA A 13 11.53 6.40 10.60
N LYS A 14 10.40 7.14 10.66
CA LYS A 14 9.62 7.35 11.88
C LYS A 14 9.23 6.00 12.46
N LEU A 15 9.86 5.61 13.56
CA LEU A 15 9.45 4.45 14.33
C LEU A 15 8.16 4.81 15.05
N LEU A 16 7.16 3.93 15.03
CA LEU A 16 5.96 4.12 15.84
C LEU A 16 6.38 4.18 17.31
N THR A 17 5.97 5.23 18.00
CA THR A 17 6.03 5.29 19.46
C THR A 17 5.03 4.31 20.07
N ALA A 18 5.15 4.05 21.38
CA ALA A 18 4.20 3.19 22.08
C ALA A 18 2.78 3.77 22.06
N ASP A 19 2.66 5.09 22.25
CA ASP A 19 1.37 5.78 22.26
C ASP A 19 0.72 5.77 20.87
N GLU A 20 1.48 6.01 19.81
CA GLU A 20 0.99 5.90 18.44
C GLU A 20 0.53 4.47 18.11
N ALA A 21 1.28 3.46 18.56
CA ALA A 21 0.92 2.05 18.37
C ALA A 21 -0.39 1.69 19.11
N LEU A 22 -0.54 2.15 20.35
CA LEU A 22 -1.76 1.94 21.13
C LEU A 22 -2.97 2.65 20.50
N ALA A 23 -2.78 3.89 20.02
CA ALA A 23 -3.82 4.66 19.35
C ALA A 23 -4.28 3.98 18.05
N LEU A 24 -3.37 3.38 17.30
CA LEU A 24 -3.71 2.60 16.10
C LEU A 24 -4.54 1.35 16.44
N GLY A 25 -4.27 0.68 17.56
CA GLY A 25 -5.04 -0.49 17.99
C GLY A 25 -6.51 -0.20 18.31
N ARG A 26 -6.90 1.07 18.48
CA ARG A 26 -8.30 1.48 18.69
C ARG A 26 -9.09 1.72 17.41
N ARG A 27 -8.43 1.66 16.25
CA ARG A 27 -9.05 2.00 14.96
C ARG A 27 -9.78 0.81 14.33
N PRO A 28 -10.91 1.02 13.65
CA PRO A 28 -11.67 -0.05 13.01
C PRO A 28 -10.90 -0.73 11.86
N GLU A 29 -9.94 -0.04 11.23
CA GLU A 29 -9.09 -0.61 10.18
C GLU A 29 -8.02 -1.57 10.73
N VAL A 30 -7.77 -1.56 12.04
CA VAL A 30 -6.67 -2.27 12.69
C VAL A 30 -7.23 -3.40 13.56
N VAL A 31 -6.82 -4.62 13.25
CA VAL A 31 -7.16 -5.82 14.03
C VAL A 31 -6.33 -5.88 15.32
N ASN A 32 -5.03 -5.64 15.21
CA ASN A 32 -4.11 -5.72 16.34
C ASN A 32 -2.81 -4.96 16.06
N VAL A 33 -2.12 -4.57 17.13
CA VAL A 33 -0.78 -3.99 17.06
C VAL A 33 0.14 -4.78 17.99
N LEU A 34 1.16 -5.42 17.42
CA LEU A 34 2.09 -6.30 18.14
C LEU A 34 3.46 -5.65 18.28
N LYS A 35 4.06 -5.73 19.46
CA LYS A 35 5.47 -5.37 19.66
C LYS A 35 6.36 -6.56 19.31
N ASN A 36 7.40 -6.33 18.52
CA ASN A 36 8.48 -7.29 18.31
C ASN A 36 9.85 -6.61 18.50
N LYS A 37 10.92 -7.40 18.39
CA LYS A 37 12.32 -6.94 18.51
C LYS A 37 12.73 -5.84 17.51
N HIS A 38 11.97 -5.67 16.41
CA HIS A 38 12.26 -4.73 15.32
C HIS A 38 11.30 -3.52 15.31
N GLY A 39 10.35 -3.44 16.23
CA GLY A 39 9.37 -2.36 16.32
C GLY A 39 7.93 -2.85 16.47
N TRP A 40 7.00 -2.13 15.87
CA TRP A 40 5.57 -2.41 15.96
C TRP A 40 5.06 -2.99 14.63
N TRP A 41 4.26 -4.04 14.73
CA TRP A 41 3.54 -4.66 13.64
C TRP A 41 2.07 -4.31 13.74
N VAL A 42 1.57 -3.58 12.73
CA VAL A 42 0.16 -3.22 12.62
C VAL A 42 -0.51 -4.24 11.71
N ILE A 43 -1.48 -4.96 12.25
CA ILE A 43 -2.28 -5.94 11.53
C ILE A 43 -3.59 -5.27 11.16
N PHE A 44 -3.83 -5.13 9.86
CA PHE A 44 -5.04 -4.49 9.33
C PHE A 44 -6.17 -5.49 9.11
N THR A 45 -7.42 -5.02 9.12
CA THR A 45 -8.58 -5.84 8.76
C THR A 45 -8.50 -6.30 7.32
N THR A 46 -9.11 -7.42 6.99
CA THR A 46 -9.16 -7.90 5.60
C THR A 46 -9.91 -6.93 4.70
N GLN A 47 -11.01 -6.35 5.19
CA GLN A 47 -11.82 -5.36 4.47
C GLN A 47 -10.99 -4.13 4.07
N PHE A 48 -10.27 -3.53 5.03
CA PHE A 48 -9.44 -2.36 4.74
C PHE A 48 -8.34 -2.67 3.72
N GLN A 49 -7.71 -3.83 3.85
CA GLN A 49 -6.68 -4.25 2.89
C GLN A 49 -7.25 -4.42 1.47
N ASP A 50 -8.48 -4.91 1.33
CA ASP A 50 -9.11 -5.09 0.01
C ASP A 50 -9.51 -3.77 -0.62
N GLU A 51 -10.11 -2.87 0.16
CA GLU A 51 -10.42 -1.51 -0.28
C GLU A 51 -9.17 -0.80 -0.79
N VAL A 52 -8.10 -0.81 0.01
CA VAL A 52 -6.82 -0.19 -0.37
C VAL A 52 -6.27 -0.79 -1.65
N THR A 53 -6.32 -2.12 -1.78
CA THR A 53 -5.80 -2.81 -2.96
C THR A 53 -6.61 -2.44 -4.21
N LEU A 54 -7.93 -2.40 -4.12
CA LEU A 54 -8.82 -2.02 -5.22
C LEU A 54 -8.54 -0.58 -5.69
N ARG A 55 -8.55 0.38 -4.77
CA ARG A 55 -8.31 1.80 -5.06
C ARG A 55 -6.91 2.04 -5.64
N TYR A 56 -5.90 1.34 -5.11
CA TYR A 56 -4.54 1.40 -5.67
C TYR A 56 -4.48 0.92 -7.11
N LEU A 57 -5.17 -0.17 -7.43
CA LEU A 57 -5.22 -0.71 -8.80
C LEU A 57 -6.07 0.13 -9.76
N GLN A 58 -6.97 0.96 -9.23
CA GLN A 58 -7.66 2.01 -9.98
C GLN A 58 -6.78 3.24 -10.24
N GLY A 59 -5.54 3.26 -9.71
CA GLY A 59 -4.57 4.34 -9.93
C GLY A 59 -4.47 5.35 -8.79
N GLU A 60 -5.23 5.18 -7.69
CA GLU A 60 -5.08 6.06 -6.53
C GLU A 60 -3.75 5.82 -5.82
N ARG A 61 -3.13 6.90 -5.31
CA ARG A 61 -1.83 6.80 -4.65
C ARG A 61 -1.98 6.19 -3.25
N PRO A 62 -1.13 5.24 -2.84
CA PRO A 62 -1.21 4.62 -1.51
C PRO A 62 -1.35 5.61 -0.36
N SER A 63 -0.57 6.70 -0.39
CA SER A 63 -0.62 7.71 0.67
C SER A 63 -1.95 8.46 0.74
N GLU A 64 -2.67 8.62 -0.37
CA GLU A 64 -3.95 9.32 -0.43
C GLU A 64 -5.07 8.43 0.10
N ILE A 65 -5.08 7.15 -0.30
CA ILE A 65 -5.99 6.14 0.22
C ILE A 65 -5.86 6.07 1.75
N PHE A 66 -4.63 5.89 2.27
CA PHE A 66 -4.42 5.82 3.72
C PHE A 66 -4.78 7.13 4.45
N ARG A 67 -4.60 8.30 3.83
CA ARG A 67 -5.04 9.58 4.41
C ARG A 67 -6.56 9.68 4.54
N SER A 68 -7.33 9.08 3.64
CA SER A 68 -8.80 9.06 3.76
C SER A 68 -9.31 8.32 5.01
N HIS A 69 -8.47 7.45 5.59
CA HIS A 69 -8.72 6.79 6.87
C HIS A 69 -7.92 7.41 8.03
N ASN A 70 -7.36 8.61 7.87
CA ASN A 70 -6.46 9.24 8.82
C ASN A 70 -5.23 8.37 9.20
N LEU A 71 -4.84 7.41 8.36
CA LEU A 71 -3.70 6.51 8.52
C LEU A 71 -2.53 6.92 7.62
N GLY A 72 -2.46 8.21 7.27
CA GLY A 72 -1.51 8.74 6.31
C GLY A 72 -0.04 8.54 6.68
N PRO A 73 0.87 8.92 5.78
CA PRO A 73 2.32 8.87 6.01
C PRO A 73 2.80 9.57 7.28
N GLU A 74 2.04 10.52 7.80
CA GLU A 74 2.29 11.26 9.04
C GLU A 74 2.19 10.35 10.28
N VAL A 75 1.35 9.30 10.18
CA VAL A 75 1.11 8.32 11.24
C VAL A 75 1.95 7.06 11.03
N LEU A 76 1.84 6.44 9.85
CA LEU A 76 2.49 5.14 9.58
C LEU A 76 3.89 5.27 8.95
N GLY A 77 4.15 6.36 8.25
CA GLY A 77 5.34 6.56 7.42
C GLY A 77 5.15 6.07 5.98
N TYR A 78 5.64 6.86 5.02
CA TYR A 78 5.55 6.56 3.58
C TYR A 78 6.00 5.14 3.23
N LYS A 79 7.18 4.72 3.69
CA LYS A 79 7.74 3.40 3.36
C LYS A 79 6.95 2.23 3.95
N ARG A 80 6.25 2.42 5.07
CA ARG A 80 5.36 1.37 5.61
C ARG A 80 4.15 1.20 4.72
N ILE A 81 3.50 2.30 4.34
CA ILE A 81 2.33 2.30 3.46
C ILE A 81 2.65 1.61 2.13
N GLU A 82 3.71 2.05 1.45
CA GLU A 82 4.16 1.44 0.18
C GLU A 82 4.39 -0.07 0.32
N ARG A 83 5.07 -0.50 1.40
CA ARG A 83 5.35 -1.92 1.64
C ARG A 83 4.09 -2.73 1.93
N CYS A 84 3.12 -2.15 2.65
CA CYS A 84 1.83 -2.78 2.92
C CYS A 84 1.09 -3.05 1.61
N VAL A 85 0.91 -2.00 0.79
CA VAL A 85 0.21 -2.11 -0.50
C VAL A 85 0.92 -3.10 -1.43
N TYR A 86 2.23 -2.99 -1.60
CA TYR A 86 3.02 -3.93 -2.40
C TYR A 86 2.81 -5.38 -1.95
N ARG A 87 2.83 -5.65 -0.64
CA ARG A 87 2.60 -7.00 -0.12
C ARG A 87 1.18 -7.49 -0.38
N TRP A 88 0.16 -6.64 -0.23
CA TRP A 88 -1.23 -7.06 -0.42
C TRP A 88 -1.57 -7.34 -1.87
N VAL A 89 -0.99 -6.59 -2.80
CA VAL A 89 -1.13 -6.80 -4.25
C VAL A 89 -0.41 -8.07 -4.71
N ASN A 90 0.84 -8.28 -4.27
CA ASN A 90 1.66 -9.40 -4.76
C ASN A 90 1.46 -10.71 -4.00
N HIS A 91 0.98 -10.66 -2.75
CA HIS A 91 0.78 -11.83 -1.89
C HIS A 91 -0.59 -11.79 -1.21
N PRO A 92 -1.69 -11.91 -1.98
CA PRO A 92 -3.03 -11.96 -1.40
C PRO A 92 -3.18 -13.20 -0.49
N SER A 93 -3.84 -13.04 0.66
CA SER A 93 -4.12 -14.16 1.56
C SER A 93 -5.06 -15.19 0.90
N LYS A 94 -5.05 -16.47 1.34
CA LYS A 94 -5.98 -17.49 0.83
C LYS A 94 -7.46 -17.06 0.94
N SER A 95 -7.83 -16.34 2.01
CA SER A 95 -9.17 -15.77 2.21
C SER A 95 -9.46 -14.57 1.30
N ARG A 96 -8.44 -13.82 0.89
CA ARG A 96 -8.54 -12.77 -0.13
C ARG A 96 -8.69 -13.39 -1.53
N VAL A 97 -7.87 -14.38 -1.87
CA VAL A 97 -7.96 -15.12 -3.14
C VAL A 97 -9.35 -15.75 -3.34
N LYS A 98 -9.93 -16.34 -2.29
CA LYS A 98 -11.28 -16.94 -2.36
C LYS A 98 -12.40 -15.91 -2.59
N ARG A 99 -12.30 -14.69 -2.03
CA ARG A 99 -13.24 -13.58 -2.30
C ARG A 99 -13.00 -12.94 -3.66
N TRP A 100 -11.73 -12.80 -4.06
CA TRP A 100 -11.35 -12.34 -5.40
C TRP A 100 -11.92 -13.23 -6.50
N GLN A 101 -12.03 -14.55 -6.31
CA GLN A 101 -12.59 -15.46 -7.34
C GLN A 101 -14.06 -15.16 -7.68
N ALA A 102 -14.81 -14.52 -6.78
CA ALA A 102 -16.16 -14.04 -7.06
C ALA A 102 -16.19 -12.73 -7.89
N GLU A 103 -15.12 -11.92 -7.84
CA GLU A 103 -14.98 -10.62 -8.52
C GLU A 103 -13.95 -10.63 -9.68
N HIS A 104 -13.27 -11.76 -9.92
CA HIS A 104 -12.16 -11.96 -10.86
C HIS A 104 -12.54 -11.80 -12.36
N ARG A 105 -13.72 -11.28 -12.71
CA ARG A 105 -14.05 -10.82 -14.08
C ARG A 105 -13.31 -9.52 -14.47
N LEU A 106 -12.73 -8.79 -13.52
CA LEU A 106 -12.05 -7.50 -13.77
C LEU A 106 -10.52 -7.58 -13.92
N TYR A 107 -9.87 -8.67 -13.50
CA TYR A 107 -8.40 -8.78 -13.57
C TYR A 107 -7.88 -9.41 -14.86
N GLU A 108 -8.65 -10.32 -15.48
CA GLU A 108 -8.30 -10.84 -16.80
C GLU A 108 -8.33 -9.73 -17.87
N THR A 109 -9.16 -8.70 -17.69
CA THR A 109 -9.28 -7.57 -18.61
C THR A 109 -8.16 -6.55 -18.43
N LEU A 110 -7.68 -6.30 -17.19
CA LEU A 110 -6.60 -5.35 -16.94
C LEU A 110 -5.21 -5.94 -17.28
N ASN A 111 -4.97 -7.24 -17.04
CA ASN A 111 -3.66 -7.86 -17.30
C ASN A 111 -3.42 -8.15 -18.80
N LYS A 112 -4.49 -8.43 -19.59
CA LYS A 112 -4.39 -8.55 -21.06
C LYS A 112 -4.00 -7.23 -21.75
N ASN A 113 -4.32 -6.09 -21.13
CA ASN A 113 -4.05 -4.78 -21.70
C ASN A 113 -2.61 -4.30 -21.49
N GLN A 114 -1.90 -4.77 -20.45
CA GLN A 114 -0.46 -4.49 -20.27
C GLN A 114 0.43 -5.33 -21.20
N THR A 115 0.02 -6.55 -21.56
CA THR A 115 0.82 -7.42 -22.45
C THR A 115 0.65 -7.09 -23.94
N ASN A 116 -0.37 -6.33 -24.34
CA ASN A 116 -0.65 -5.99 -25.74
C ASN A 116 -0.14 -4.60 -26.18
N THR A 117 0.23 -3.71 -25.26
CA THR A 117 0.76 -2.37 -25.60
C THR A 117 2.26 -2.37 -25.93
N GLY A 118 2.94 -3.53 -25.88
CA GLY A 118 4.36 -3.67 -26.22
C GLY A 118 4.67 -4.34 -27.56
N LYS A 119 3.66 -4.64 -28.41
CA LYS A 119 3.86 -5.37 -29.68
C LYS A 119 3.22 -4.71 -30.91
N LYS A 120 3.17 -3.39 -30.93
CA LYS A 120 2.92 -2.59 -32.14
C LYS A 120 3.82 -1.37 -32.09
N GLU A 121 5.01 -1.50 -32.65
CA GLU A 121 5.81 -0.42 -33.27
C GLU A 121 7.16 -1.03 -33.64
N ASN A 122 7.19 -1.68 -34.82
CA ASN A 122 8.31 -1.67 -35.77
C ASN A 122 7.97 -2.63 -36.92
N SER A 123 7.15 -2.14 -37.84
CA SER A 123 7.13 -2.59 -39.22
C SER A 123 6.83 -1.37 -40.10
N ASP A 124 7.71 -1.16 -41.09
CA ASP A 124 7.61 -0.25 -42.23
C ASP A 124 7.97 1.23 -42.02
N LYS A 125 9.27 1.55 -42.16
CA LYS A 125 9.83 2.17 -43.37
C LYS A 125 11.35 2.30 -43.31
#